data_AF-A0A4Y2BSR8-F1
#
_entry.id   AF-A0A4Y2BSR8-F1
#
_cell.length_a   1.000
_cell.length_b   1.000
_cell.length_c   1.000
_cell.angle_alpha   90.00
_cell.angle_beta   90.00
_cell.angle_gamma   90.00
#
_symmetry.space_group_name_H-M   'P 1'
#
loop_
_entity.id
_entity.type
_entity.pdbx_description
1 polymer ?
#
loop_
_entity_poly.entity_id
_entity_poly.type
_entity_poly.pdbx_seq_one_letter_code
_entity_poly.pdbx_strand_id
1 'polypeptide(L)'
;MCITGQKNTETNVKRSNISLIPTVSQEKFLANPKNKDRLISILVNKFSSLNMACKKADEDADCLIVNSALALAQHIRLWLS
;
A
#
# COMPACT_ATOMS: atom_id res chain seq x y z
N MET A 1 18.78 37.58 9.66
CA MET A 1 17.46 37.76 9.02
C MET A 1 16.81 36.39 8.90
N CYS A 2 15.64 36.22 9.51
CA CYS A 2 14.89 34.96 9.51
C CYS A 2 14.16 34.81 8.18
N ILE A 3 14.20 33.64 7.55
CA ILE A 3 13.27 33.30 6.46
C ILE A 3 12.30 32.24 6.98
N THR A 4 11.05 32.67 6.99
CA THR A 4 9.81 32.08 7.49
C THR A 4 9.44 30.77 6.80
N GLY A 5 8.80 29.88 7.57
CA GLY A 5 8.30 28.58 7.12
C GLY A 5 7.35 28.65 5.93
N GLN A 6 7.52 27.70 5.00
CA GLN A 6 6.57 27.48 3.91
C GLN A 6 5.40 26.65 4.45
N LYS A 7 4.22 27.28 4.50
CA LYS A 7 2.95 26.61 4.75
C LYS A 7 2.72 25.60 3.62
N ASN A 8 2.60 24.33 3.99
CA ASN A 8 2.09 23.26 3.16
C ASN A 8 0.63 23.58 2.78
N THR A 9 0.46 24.25 1.65
CA THR A 9 -0.83 24.34 0.99
C THR A 9 -1.20 22.95 0.50
N GLU A 10 -2.31 22.42 1.01
CA GLU A 10 -2.99 21.27 0.43
C GLU A 10 -3.28 21.58 -1.04
N THR A 11 -2.43 21.09 -1.93
CA THR A 11 -2.74 21.11 -3.34
C THR A 11 -3.80 20.05 -3.56
N ASN A 12 -5.05 20.50 -3.63
CA ASN A 12 -6.11 19.76 -4.30
C ASN A 12 -5.64 19.61 -5.75
N VAL A 13 -4.88 18.54 -6.02
CA VAL A 13 -4.40 18.21 -7.35
C VAL A 13 -5.64 17.87 -8.17
N LYS A 14 -6.19 18.87 -8.86
CA LYS A 14 -7.10 18.63 -9.98
C LYS A 14 -6.37 17.71 -10.94
N ARG A 15 -6.77 16.44 -10.95
CA ARG A 15 -6.26 15.42 -11.86
C ARG A 15 -6.66 15.81 -13.28
N SER A 16 -5.86 16.65 -13.92
CA SER A 16 -5.94 16.87 -15.36
C SER A 16 -5.72 15.51 -16.02
N ASN A 17 -6.65 15.10 -16.89
CA ASN A 17 -6.59 13.86 -17.68
C ASN A 17 -5.46 13.93 -18.72
N ILE A 18 -4.23 14.06 -18.25
CA ILE A 18 -3.03 13.78 -19.02
C ILE A 18 -2.99 12.26 -19.07
N SER A 19 -3.17 11.68 -20.26
CA SER A 19 -2.92 10.25 -20.48
C SER A 19 -1.44 9.99 -20.25
N LEU A 20 -1.08 9.69 -18.99
CA LEU A 20 0.27 9.32 -18.59
C LEU A 20 0.48 7.89 -19.04
N ILE A 21 0.93 7.72 -20.28
CA ILE A 21 1.32 6.41 -20.80
C ILE A 21 2.60 6.02 -20.06
N PRO A 22 2.61 4.89 -19.31
CA PRO A 22 3.82 4.43 -18.62
C PRO A 22 4.89 4.11 -19.66
N THR A 23 6.11 4.62 -19.46
CA THR A 23 7.25 4.34 -20.36
C THR A 23 7.74 2.89 -20.25
N VAL A 24 7.36 2.19 -19.18
CA VAL A 24 7.70 0.79 -18.93
C VAL A 24 6.43 -0.01 -18.67
N SER A 25 6.35 -1.21 -19.25
CA SER A 25 5.24 -2.13 -18.96
C SER A 25 5.27 -2.59 -17.50
N GLN A 26 4.12 -3.00 -16.99
CA GLN A 26 3.99 -3.44 -15.60
C GLN A 26 4.87 -4.68 -15.35
N GLU A 27 4.89 -5.67 -16.24
CA GLU A 27 5.75 -6.84 -16.05
C GLU A 27 7.24 -6.45 -16.01
N LYS A 28 7.68 -5.50 -16.83
CA LYS A 28 9.07 -5.00 -16.81
C LYS A 28 9.39 -4.21 -15.54
N PHE A 29 8.45 -3.40 -15.06
CA PHE A 29 8.62 -2.63 -13.83
C PHE A 29 8.70 -3.55 -12.61
N LEU A 30 7.79 -4.52 -12.51
CA LEU A 30 7.71 -5.48 -11.41
C LEU A 30 8.78 -6.57 -11.51
N ALA A 31 9.38 -6.83 -12.67
CA ALA A 31 10.52 -7.75 -12.76
C ALA A 31 11.74 -7.25 -11.95
N ASN A 32 11.87 -5.94 -11.74
CA ASN A 32 12.98 -5.34 -10.99
C ASN A 32 12.73 -5.41 -9.47
N PRO A 33 13.59 -6.10 -8.69
CA PRO A 33 13.42 -6.23 -7.23
C PRO A 33 13.40 -4.88 -6.49
N LYS A 34 14.28 -3.95 -6.87
CA LYS A 34 14.36 -2.62 -6.27
C LYS A 34 13.09 -1.80 -6.48
N ASN A 35 12.46 -1.95 -7.65
CA ASN A 35 11.18 -1.29 -7.94
C ASN A 35 10.05 -1.90 -7.12
N LYS A 36 10.01 -3.23 -6.97
CA LYS A 36 9.06 -3.94 -6.11
C LYS A 36 9.18 -3.45 -4.66
N ASP A 37 10.39 -3.45 -4.09
CA ASP A 37 10.59 -3.06 -2.70
C ASP A 37 10.18 -1.61 -2.44
N ARG A 38 10.51 -0.71 -3.38
CA ARG A 38 10.12 0.70 -3.30
C ARG A 38 8.59 0.86 -3.43
N LEU A 39 7.93 0.13 -4.32
CA LEU A 39 6.48 0.14 -4.44
C LEU A 39 5.82 -0.37 -3.15
N ILE A 40 6.32 -1.47 -2.58
CA ILE A 40 5.85 -2.02 -1.31
C ILE A 40 6.01 -0.99 -0.19
N SER A 41 7.18 -0.34 -0.07
CA SER A 41 7.41 0.69 0.94
C SER A 41 6.45 1.88 0.82
N ILE A 42 6.17 2.35 -0.41
CA ILE A 42 5.20 3.42 -0.66
C ILE A 42 3.80 2.99 -0.20
N LEU A 43 3.39 1.78 -0.55
CA LEU A 43 2.08 1.25 -0.17
C LEU A 43 1.97 1.09 1.34
N VAL A 44 2.95 0.46 1.98
CA VAL A 44 3.01 0.29 3.44
C VAL A 44 2.92 1.64 4.13
N ASN A 45 3.74 2.62 3.75
CA ASN A 45 3.71 3.95 4.35
C ASN A 45 2.33 4.62 4.22
N LYS A 46 1.67 4.45 3.06
CA LYS A 46 0.35 5.02 2.84
C LYS A 46 -0.72 4.34 3.68
N PHE A 47 -0.71 3.01 3.79
CA PHE A 47 -1.63 2.29 4.67
C PHE A 47 -1.37 2.59 6.15
N SER A 48 -0.10 2.70 6.56
CA SER A 48 0.27 3.13 7.91
C SER A 48 -0.24 4.54 8.22
N SER A 49 -0.20 5.47 7.26
CA SER A 49 -0.77 6.82 7.45
C SER A 49 -2.29 6.82 7.63
N LEU A 50 -2.97 5.77 7.16
CA LEU A 50 -4.40 5.55 7.36
C LEU A 50 -4.69 4.68 8.60
N ASN A 51 -3.68 4.44 9.45
CA ASN A 51 -3.75 3.60 10.64
C ASN A 51 -4.20 2.15 10.34
N MET A 52 -3.94 1.67 9.13
CA MET A 52 -4.23 0.30 8.71
C MET A 52 -2.99 -0.57 8.96
N ALA A 53 -3.17 -1.67 9.67
CA ALA A 53 -2.12 -2.67 9.83
C ALA A 53 -1.85 -3.35 8.47
N CYS A 54 -0.61 -3.31 8.00
CA CYS A 54 -0.19 -3.91 6.75
C CYS A 54 0.76 -5.08 7.05
N LYS A 55 0.43 -6.29 6.58
CA LYS A 55 1.33 -7.45 6.61
C LYS A 55 1.76 -7.76 5.18
N LYS A 56 3.07 -7.85 4.95
CA LYS A 56 3.61 -8.29 3.66
C LYS A 56 3.43 -9.82 3.55
N ALA A 57 3.12 -10.30 2.35
CA ALA A 57 3.21 -11.72 2.04
C ALA A 57 4.67 -12.08 1.73
N ASP A 58 5.22 -13.05 2.45
CA ASP A 58 6.58 -13.54 2.20
C ASP A 58 6.62 -14.48 0.98
N GLU A 59 5.55 -15.25 0.76
CA GLU A 59 5.46 -16.21 -0.35
C GLU A 59 4.22 -15.96 -1.22
N ASP A 60 3.02 -16.18 -0.68
CA ASP A 60 1.78 -16.06 -1.42
C ASP A 60 0.71 -15.28 -0.63
N ALA A 61 0.08 -14.33 -1.31
CA ALA A 61 -0.99 -13.53 -0.73
C ALA A 61 -2.27 -14.35 -0.55
N ASP A 62 -2.56 -15.30 -1.46
CA ASP A 62 -3.79 -16.08 -1.42
C ASP A 62 -3.81 -16.97 -0.18
N CYS A 63 -2.69 -17.64 0.12
CA CYS A 63 -2.50 -18.41 1.34
C CYS A 63 -2.72 -17.57 2.61
N LEU A 64 -2.16 -16.36 2.68
CA LEU A 64 -2.34 -15.48 3.83
C LEU A 64 -3.79 -15.01 4.00
N ILE A 65 -4.50 -14.76 2.91
CA ILE A 65 -5.93 -14.37 2.95
C ILE A 65 -6.76 -15.53 3.49
N VAL A 66 -6.57 -16.74 2.97
CA VAL A 66 -7.29 -17.94 3.41
C VAL A 66 -7.02 -18.23 4.89
N ASN A 67 -5.75 -18.20 5.31
CA ASN A 67 -5.38 -18.46 6.71
C ASN A 67 -5.93 -17.41 7.67
N SER A 68 -5.93 -16.13 7.25
CA SER A 68 -6.50 -15.04 8.07
C SER A 68 -8.02 -15.18 8.20
N ALA A 69 -8.72 -15.49 7.11
CA ALA A 69 -10.16 -15.72 7.13
C ALA A 69 -10.55 -16.92 8.01
N LEU A 70 -9.78 -18.03 7.92
CA LEU A 70 -10.01 -19.21 8.74
C LEU A 70 -9.80 -18.92 10.23
N ALA A 71 -8.72 -18.22 10.59
CA ALA A 71 -8.45 -17.83 11.97
C ALA A 71 -9.55 -16.93 12.55
N LEU A 72 -10.05 -15.97 11.77
CA LEU A 72 -11.17 -15.12 12.19
C LEU A 72 -12.46 -15.92 12.38
N ALA A 73 -12.77 -16.84 11.46
CA ALA A 73 -13.95 -17.70 11.57
C ALA A 73 -13.89 -18.59 12.83
N GLN A 74 -12.72 -19.18 13.12
CA GLN A 74 -12.51 -19.97 14.34
C GLN A 74 -12.65 -19.13 15.60
N HIS A 75 -12.08 -17.93 15.61
CA HIS A 75 -12.20 -17.01 16.73
C HIS A 75 -13.67 -16.62 16.98
N ILE A 76 -14.40 -16.23 15.94
CA ILE A 76 -15.84 -15.91 16.06
C ILE A 76 -16.63 -17.11 16.58
N ARG A 77 -16.33 -18.32 16.09
CA ARG A 77 -17.00 -19.55 16.55
C ARG A 77 -16.80 -19.81 18.05
N LEU A 78 -15.59 -19.59 18.57
CA LEU A 78 -15.27 -19.73 19.99
C LEU A 78 -15.95 -18.67 20.85
N TRP A 79 -16.18 -17.46 20.32
CA TRP A 79 -16.91 -16.40 21.03
C TRP A 79 -18.43 -16.63 21.11
N LEU A 80 -18.98 -17.47 20.24
CA LEU A 80 -20.41 -17.78 20.16
C LEU A 80 -20.81 -19.08 20.86
N SER A 81 -19.83 -19.83 21.42
CA SER A 81 -20.05 -21.10 22.14
C SER A 81 -19.87 -20.89 23.65
#